data_AF-A0A484BYX1-F1
#
_entry.id   AF-A0A484BYX1-F1
#
_cell.length_a   1.000
_cell.length_b   1.000
_cell.length_c   1.000
_cell.angle_alpha   90.00
_cell.angle_beta   90.00
_cell.angle_gamma   90.00
#
_symmetry.space_group_name_H-M   'P 1'
#
loop_
_entity.id
_entity.type
_entity.pdbx_description
1 polymer ?
#
loop_
_entity_poly.entity_id
_entity_poly.type
_entity_poly.pdbx_seq_one_letter_code
_entity_poly.pdbx_strand_id
1 'polypeptide(L)'
;MDSKGSLTEREIAHIARHQRENGVQRLSCHFSWPEFCDERRCFHQEFVYDVAMFAAARGFPWFNVIRASVIAKGIFPQLGAGLDVPKLLYLLRDALSECLPNLTSVHRREFTQFLTDTCITRRRLLQAVVGGAANMSIAQLHLEVQLPPTPCPLAQGTDLHEWEHQRQQAELTSTLRKMEERLRSLREGSRVTLGEVDVPEVNQLDEEGVLALVRAAVKATEGQMLASLNREASLLNDILQLKLQRAALATRRLHNPAYIQTHLQKRTEGFWEKDMASVIFLKSHFQLS
;
A
#
# COMPACT_ATOMS: atom_id res chain seq x y z
N MET A 1 31.21 -44.49 10.89
CA MET A 1 30.43 -44.03 12.07
C MET A 1 31.42 -43.26 12.90
N ASP A 2 31.58 -41.97 12.61
CA ASP A 2 32.76 -41.22 13.07
C ASP A 2 32.30 -40.23 14.13
N SER A 3 32.12 -40.74 15.35
CA SER A 3 31.79 -39.95 16.53
C SER A 3 33.07 -39.65 17.31
N LYS A 4 33.41 -38.37 17.48
CA LYS A 4 34.54 -37.93 18.33
C LYS A 4 34.24 -37.95 19.84
N GLY A 5 33.06 -38.43 20.22
CA GLY A 5 32.68 -38.67 21.61
C GLY A 5 31.23 -39.14 21.65
N SER A 6 31.00 -40.37 22.12
CA SER A 6 29.65 -40.94 22.22
C SER A 6 28.76 -40.02 23.04
N LEU A 7 27.78 -39.38 22.41
CA LEU A 7 26.77 -38.54 23.08
C LEU A 7 26.02 -39.43 24.08
N THR A 8 26.16 -39.16 25.38
CA THR A 8 25.54 -39.98 26.43
C THR A 8 24.19 -39.42 26.86
N GLU A 9 23.34 -40.27 27.45
CA GLU A 9 22.03 -39.86 27.97
C GLU A 9 22.11 -38.76 29.04
N ARG A 10 23.17 -38.79 29.86
CA ARG A 10 23.41 -37.74 30.87
C ARG A 10 23.77 -36.41 30.22
N GLU A 11 24.57 -36.45 29.16
CA GLU A 11 25.00 -35.24 28.46
C GLU A 11 23.84 -34.59 27.71
N ILE A 12 23.01 -35.37 27.00
CA ILE A 12 21.83 -34.81 26.31
C ILE A 12 20.82 -34.22 27.30
N ALA A 13 20.64 -34.85 28.47
CA ALA A 13 19.79 -34.32 29.53
C ALA A 13 20.34 -33.02 30.13
N HIS A 14 21.67 -32.89 30.20
CA HIS A 14 22.34 -31.66 30.64
C HIS A 14 22.20 -30.55 29.59
N ILE A 15 22.42 -30.86 28.30
CA ILE A 15 22.24 -29.93 27.17
C ILE A 15 20.80 -29.37 27.15
N ALA A 16 19.80 -30.20 27.40
CA ALA A 16 18.39 -29.78 27.41
C ALA A 16 18.05 -28.72 28.48
N ARG A 17 18.93 -28.50 29.46
CA ARG A 17 18.77 -27.47 30.50
C ARG A 17 19.48 -26.15 30.17
N HIS A 18 20.26 -26.10 29.10
CA HIS A 18 20.99 -24.89 28.70
C HIS A 18 20.09 -23.93 27.92
N GLN A 19 20.45 -22.64 27.92
CA GLN A 19 19.91 -21.69 26.94
C GLN A 19 20.27 -22.13 25.52
N ARG A 20 19.43 -21.78 24.54
CA ARG A 20 19.46 -22.32 23.18
C ARG A 20 20.85 -22.23 22.55
N GLU A 21 21.48 -21.06 22.60
CA GLU A 21 22.78 -20.82 21.95
C GLU A 21 23.87 -21.74 22.50
N ASN A 22 23.94 -21.86 23.83
CA ASN A 22 24.88 -22.75 24.51
C ASN A 22 24.55 -24.23 24.26
N GLY A 23 23.26 -24.57 24.20
CA GLY A 23 22.79 -25.93 23.92
C GLY A 23 23.14 -26.38 22.50
N VAL A 24 22.95 -25.51 21.51
CA VAL A 24 23.33 -25.76 20.11
C VAL A 24 24.83 -26.00 20.02
N GLN A 25 25.65 -25.11 20.59
CA GLN A 25 27.10 -25.24 20.54
C GLN A 25 27.56 -26.55 21.20
N ARG A 26 27.02 -26.88 22.37
CA ARG A 26 27.40 -28.05 23.15
C ARG A 26 26.98 -29.36 22.47
N LEU A 27 25.76 -29.43 21.94
CA LEU A 27 25.32 -30.57 21.14
C LEU A 27 26.18 -30.75 19.88
N SER A 28 26.55 -29.63 19.25
CA SER A 28 27.34 -29.64 18.02
C SER A 28 28.73 -30.25 18.19
N CYS A 29 29.33 -30.13 19.37
CA CYS A 29 30.63 -30.75 19.67
C CYS A 29 30.61 -32.29 19.63
N HIS A 30 29.44 -32.93 19.70
CA HIS A 30 29.30 -34.40 19.64
C HIS A 30 29.19 -34.97 18.22
N PHE A 31 29.10 -34.09 17.20
CA PHE A 31 28.95 -34.48 15.81
C PHE A 31 30.09 -33.93 14.95
N SER A 32 30.42 -34.66 13.89
CA SER A 32 31.25 -34.16 12.80
C SER A 32 30.36 -33.48 11.75
N TRP A 33 30.77 -32.32 11.26
CA TRP A 33 29.98 -31.52 10.29
C TRP A 33 30.75 -31.31 8.97
N PRO A 34 31.17 -32.38 8.26
CA PRO A 34 31.88 -32.24 6.99
C PRO A 34 31.01 -31.71 5.85
N GLU A 35 29.69 -31.76 5.98
CA GLU A 35 28.75 -31.45 4.90
C GLU A 35 28.74 -29.95 4.56
N PHE A 36 29.04 -29.09 5.53
CA PHE A 36 29.02 -27.64 5.37
C PHE A 36 30.19 -26.98 6.08
N CYS A 37 30.88 -26.06 5.39
CA CYS A 37 32.01 -25.32 5.96
C CYS A 37 31.67 -23.84 6.29
N ASP A 38 30.49 -23.37 5.94
CA ASP A 38 30.05 -21.96 6.03
C ASP A 38 28.85 -21.81 6.99
N GLU A 39 28.08 -20.72 6.87
CA GLU A 39 26.90 -20.44 7.68
C GLU A 39 25.85 -21.55 7.66
N ARG A 40 25.81 -22.37 6.59
CA ARG A 40 24.91 -23.54 6.51
C ARG A 40 25.19 -24.54 7.61
N ARG A 41 26.43 -24.61 8.10
CA ARG A 41 26.81 -25.44 9.24
C ARG A 41 26.08 -25.01 10.50
N CYS A 42 25.96 -23.70 10.75
CA CYS A 42 25.24 -23.16 11.89
C CYS A 42 23.76 -23.52 11.81
N PHE A 43 23.13 -23.35 10.64
CA PHE A 43 21.73 -23.73 10.45
C PHE A 43 21.49 -25.25 10.60
N HIS A 44 22.43 -26.07 10.12
CA HIS A 44 22.38 -27.53 10.29
C HIS A 44 22.43 -27.91 11.78
N GLN A 45 23.33 -27.29 12.54
CA GLN A 45 23.47 -27.49 13.98
C GLN A 45 22.21 -27.08 14.75
N GLU A 46 21.63 -25.93 14.41
CA GLU A 46 20.38 -25.47 15.00
C GLU A 46 19.21 -26.40 14.69
N PHE A 47 19.08 -26.87 13.46
CA PHE A 47 18.04 -27.82 13.08
C PHE A 47 18.14 -29.12 13.88
N VAL A 48 19.36 -29.66 14.04
CA VAL A 48 19.60 -30.86 14.85
C VAL A 48 19.23 -30.64 16.31
N TYR A 49 19.58 -29.47 16.86
CA TYR A 49 19.21 -29.10 18.22
C TYR A 49 17.69 -28.98 18.39
N ASP A 50 17.00 -28.29 17.49
CA ASP A 50 15.54 -28.08 17.56
C ASP A 50 14.79 -29.41 17.53
N VAL A 51 15.21 -30.37 16.69
CA VAL A 51 14.61 -31.72 16.64
C VAL A 51 14.88 -32.50 17.94
N ALA A 52 16.08 -32.40 18.50
CA ALA A 52 16.42 -33.04 19.77
C ALA A 52 15.61 -32.45 20.94
N MET A 53 15.51 -31.12 21.01
CA MET A 53 14.77 -30.43 22.07
C MET A 53 13.27 -30.67 21.97
N PHE A 54 12.73 -30.78 20.74
CA PHE A 54 11.35 -31.23 20.54
C PHE A 54 11.13 -32.61 21.18
N ALA A 55 11.99 -33.59 20.88
CA ALA A 55 11.88 -34.93 21.43
C ALA A 55 11.98 -34.93 22.97
N ALA A 56 12.92 -34.15 23.53
CA ALA A 56 13.08 -34.00 24.98
C ALA A 56 11.83 -33.37 25.63
N ALA A 57 11.28 -32.31 25.03
CA ALA A 57 10.09 -31.62 25.52
C ALA A 57 8.83 -32.49 25.50
N ARG A 58 8.76 -33.46 24.57
CA ARG A 58 7.69 -34.46 24.51
C ARG A 58 7.93 -35.68 25.41
N GLY A 59 8.95 -35.65 26.26
CA GLY A 59 9.21 -36.70 27.25
C GLY A 59 9.79 -37.98 26.64
N PHE A 60 10.50 -37.88 25.51
CA PHE A 60 11.11 -39.06 24.92
C PHE A 60 12.24 -39.55 25.83
N PRO A 61 12.46 -40.88 25.93
CA PRO A 61 13.65 -41.41 26.59
C PRO A 61 14.92 -40.79 26.00
N TRP A 62 15.93 -40.50 26.83
CA TRP A 62 17.14 -39.80 26.40
C TRP A 62 17.86 -40.49 25.24
N PHE A 63 17.87 -41.81 25.21
CA PHE A 63 18.37 -42.58 24.07
C PHE A 63 17.65 -42.27 22.76
N ASN A 64 16.33 -42.07 22.80
CA ASN A 64 15.54 -41.70 21.63
C ASN A 64 15.74 -40.23 21.25
N VAL A 65 16.03 -39.34 22.20
CA VAL A 65 16.44 -37.96 21.92
C VAL A 65 17.77 -37.93 21.16
N ILE A 66 18.73 -38.75 21.59
CA ILE A 66 20.02 -38.92 20.89
C ILE A 66 19.77 -39.42 19.47
N ARG A 67 18.92 -40.44 19.30
CA ARG A 67 18.58 -40.98 17.98
C ARG A 67 17.90 -39.93 17.08
N ALA A 68 16.99 -39.13 17.62
CA ALA A 68 16.34 -38.05 16.88
C ALA A 68 17.36 -37.02 16.38
N SER A 69 18.38 -36.68 17.19
CA SER A 69 19.46 -35.77 16.79
C SER A 69 20.34 -36.35 15.68
N VAL A 70 20.68 -37.64 15.75
CA VAL A 70 21.46 -38.34 14.71
C VAL A 70 20.70 -38.34 13.39
N ILE A 71 19.39 -38.60 13.44
CA ILE A 71 18.55 -38.62 12.24
C ILE A 71 18.37 -37.23 11.65
N ALA A 72 18.10 -36.22 12.47
CA ALA A 72 18.03 -34.83 12.03
C ALA A 72 19.32 -34.40 11.32
N LYS A 73 20.48 -34.86 11.83
CA LYS A 73 21.77 -34.59 11.21
C LYS A 73 21.85 -35.19 9.81
N GLY A 74 21.38 -36.42 9.62
CA GLY A 74 21.37 -37.10 8.32
C GLY A 74 20.37 -36.52 7.32
N ILE A 75 19.22 -36.03 7.78
CA ILE A 75 18.16 -35.48 6.93
C ILE A 75 18.56 -34.14 6.32
N PHE A 76 19.09 -33.21 7.12
CA PHE A 76 19.23 -31.81 6.73
C PHE A 76 20.05 -31.58 5.44
N PRO A 77 21.21 -32.22 5.21
CA PRO A 77 21.97 -32.04 3.98
C PRO A 77 21.21 -32.48 2.72
N GLN A 78 20.28 -33.41 2.88
CA GLN A 78 19.46 -33.95 1.79
C GLN A 78 18.25 -33.06 1.46
N LEU A 79 17.98 -32.02 2.25
CA LEU A 79 16.90 -31.04 2.02
C LEU A 79 17.25 -29.99 0.95
N GLY A 80 18.34 -30.16 0.21
CA GLY A 80 18.86 -29.22 -0.78
C GLY A 80 18.10 -29.13 -2.11
N ALA A 81 18.72 -28.47 -3.09
CA ALA A 81 18.12 -28.15 -4.38
C ALA A 81 17.62 -29.41 -5.14
N GLY A 82 16.38 -29.36 -5.63
CA GLY A 82 15.77 -30.43 -6.44
C GLY A 82 14.87 -31.42 -5.66
N LEU A 83 14.66 -31.20 -4.35
CA LEU A 83 13.77 -32.06 -3.56
C LEU A 83 12.29 -31.72 -3.82
N ASP A 84 11.61 -32.59 -4.55
CA ASP A 84 10.15 -32.56 -4.73
C ASP A 84 9.41 -33.08 -3.48
N VAL A 85 8.10 -32.80 -3.38
CA VAL A 85 7.30 -33.24 -2.21
C VAL A 85 7.32 -34.77 -2.04
N PRO A 86 7.19 -35.58 -3.11
CA PRO A 86 7.27 -37.04 -2.98
C PRO A 86 8.60 -37.53 -2.41
N LYS A 87 9.74 -37.06 -2.93
CA LYS A 87 11.08 -37.45 -2.43
C LYS A 87 11.30 -37.02 -0.99
N LEU A 88 10.82 -35.83 -0.60
CA LEU A 88 10.86 -35.40 0.80
C LEU A 88 10.08 -36.36 1.70
N LEU A 89 8.88 -36.77 1.28
CA LEU A 89 8.07 -37.73 2.05
C LEU A 89 8.75 -39.10 2.13
N TYR A 90 9.40 -39.58 1.08
CA TYR A 90 10.19 -40.82 1.11
C TYR A 90 11.34 -40.73 2.10
N LEU A 91 12.08 -39.62 2.08
CA LEU A 91 13.22 -39.38 2.95
C LEU A 91 12.78 -39.31 4.43
N LEU A 92 11.71 -38.57 4.71
CA LEU A 92 11.14 -38.51 6.06
C LEU A 92 10.63 -39.88 6.50
N ARG A 93 9.98 -40.65 5.63
CA ARG A 93 9.51 -42.00 5.95
C ARG A 93 10.67 -42.93 6.31
N ASP A 94 11.75 -42.89 5.54
CA ASP A 94 12.95 -43.70 5.76
C ASP A 94 13.61 -43.33 7.10
N ALA A 95 13.84 -42.04 7.32
CA ALA A 95 14.40 -41.51 8.54
C ALA A 95 13.53 -41.76 9.78
N LEU A 96 12.21 -41.70 9.63
CA LEU A 96 11.29 -42.10 10.69
C LEU A 96 11.43 -43.60 10.95
N SER A 97 11.49 -44.45 9.92
CA SER A 97 11.56 -45.92 10.08
C SER A 97 12.73 -46.38 10.96
N GLU A 98 13.87 -45.69 10.91
CA GLU A 98 15.04 -45.94 11.77
C GLU A 98 14.85 -45.44 13.23
N CYS A 99 14.09 -44.37 13.43
CA CYS A 99 13.76 -43.79 14.73
C CYS A 99 12.65 -44.56 15.47
N LEU A 100 11.78 -45.19 14.69
CA LEU A 100 10.47 -45.70 15.10
C LEU A 100 10.41 -46.97 15.98
N PRO A 101 11.36 -47.92 15.98
CA PRO A 101 11.10 -49.22 16.61
C PRO A 101 11.01 -49.18 18.15
N ASN A 102 11.46 -48.10 18.79
CA ASN A 102 11.54 -47.98 20.26
C ASN A 102 10.68 -46.86 20.86
N LEU A 103 9.73 -46.31 20.08
CA LEU A 103 8.85 -45.21 20.52
C LEU A 103 7.41 -45.70 20.75
N THR A 104 6.72 -45.12 21.73
CA THR A 104 5.28 -45.34 21.92
C THR A 104 4.50 -44.85 20.69
N SER A 105 3.31 -45.40 20.47
CA SER A 105 2.45 -45.01 19.35
C SER A 105 2.13 -43.50 19.32
N VAL A 106 2.02 -42.89 20.51
CA VAL A 106 1.79 -41.44 20.69
C VAL A 106 3.03 -40.63 20.31
N HIS A 107 4.20 -40.96 20.87
CA HIS A 107 5.46 -40.27 20.55
C HIS A 107 5.80 -40.36 19.06
N ARG A 108 5.57 -41.51 18.45
CA ARG A 108 5.69 -41.71 17.01
C ARG A 108 4.85 -40.71 16.22
N ARG A 109 3.55 -40.61 16.53
CA ARG A 109 2.64 -39.72 15.81
C ARG A 109 3.09 -38.26 15.93
N GLU A 110 3.43 -37.83 17.13
CA GLU A 110 3.86 -36.44 17.37
C GLU A 110 5.19 -36.11 16.67
N PHE A 111 6.15 -37.04 16.69
CA PHE A 111 7.44 -36.85 16.02
C PHE A 111 7.30 -36.81 14.50
N THR A 112 6.49 -37.72 13.93
CA THR A 112 6.18 -37.71 12.50
C THR A 112 5.50 -36.42 12.09
N GLN A 113 4.51 -35.96 12.85
CA GLN A 113 3.82 -34.71 12.58
C GLN A 113 4.79 -33.52 12.64
N PHE A 114 5.59 -33.41 13.70
CA PHE A 114 6.54 -32.31 13.85
C PHE A 114 7.58 -32.26 12.73
N LEU A 115 8.20 -33.39 12.38
CA LEU A 115 9.20 -33.43 11.31
C LEU A 115 8.57 -33.11 9.96
N THR A 116 7.37 -33.64 9.70
CA THR A 116 6.64 -33.40 8.46
C THR A 116 6.24 -31.93 8.35
N ASP A 117 5.66 -31.34 9.40
CA ASP A 117 5.27 -29.93 9.44
C ASP A 117 6.51 -29.02 9.32
N THR A 118 7.60 -29.33 10.01
CA THR A 118 8.84 -28.55 9.97
C THR A 118 9.47 -28.58 8.57
N CYS A 119 9.60 -29.77 7.97
CA CYS A 119 10.24 -29.92 6.67
C CYS A 119 9.35 -29.49 5.50
N ILE A 120 8.02 -29.64 5.58
CA ILE A 120 7.09 -29.22 4.51
C ILE A 120 6.82 -27.72 4.60
N THR A 121 6.42 -27.20 5.76
CA THR A 121 6.06 -25.78 5.92
C THR A 121 7.26 -24.88 5.67
N ARG A 122 8.45 -25.29 6.15
CA ARG A 122 9.70 -24.52 5.95
C ARG A 122 10.52 -24.99 4.75
N ARG A 123 9.96 -25.82 3.86
CA ARG A 123 10.70 -26.43 2.74
C ARG A 123 11.51 -25.43 1.92
N ARG A 124 10.89 -24.32 1.48
CA ARG A 124 11.57 -23.31 0.64
C ARG A 124 12.73 -22.64 1.39
N LEU A 125 12.55 -22.40 2.69
CA LEU A 125 13.57 -21.79 3.54
C LEU A 125 14.72 -22.77 3.77
N LEU A 126 14.43 -24.04 4.11
CA LEU A 126 15.43 -25.08 4.28
C LEU A 126 16.20 -25.34 2.97
N GLN A 127 15.51 -25.37 1.82
CA GLN A 127 16.12 -25.50 0.50
C GLN A 127 17.04 -24.30 0.18
N ALA A 128 16.61 -23.08 0.48
CA ALA A 128 17.42 -21.88 0.26
C ALA A 128 18.68 -21.91 1.14
N VAL A 129 18.54 -22.27 2.41
CA VAL A 129 19.66 -22.38 3.36
C VAL A 129 20.64 -23.46 2.89
N VAL A 130 20.18 -24.68 2.64
CA VAL A 130 21.05 -25.79 2.18
C VAL A 130 21.68 -25.47 0.82
N GLY A 131 20.91 -24.86 -0.07
CA GLY A 131 21.36 -24.39 -1.39
C GLY A 131 22.36 -23.23 -1.34
N GLY A 132 22.69 -22.69 -0.16
CA GLY A 132 23.68 -21.63 0.00
C GLY A 132 23.17 -20.27 -0.47
N ALA A 133 21.86 -20.03 -0.47
CA ALA A 133 21.30 -18.70 -0.76
C ALA A 133 21.77 -17.63 0.25
N ALA A 134 22.20 -18.04 1.45
CA ALA A 134 22.87 -17.18 2.42
C ALA A 134 24.24 -16.67 1.92
N ASN A 135 24.91 -17.42 1.04
CA ASN A 135 26.18 -17.04 0.41
C ASN A 135 25.99 -16.28 -0.91
N MET A 136 24.76 -16.00 -1.34
CA MET A 136 24.58 -15.06 -2.44
C MET A 136 25.21 -13.76 -1.99
N SER A 137 26.23 -13.29 -2.71
CA SER A 137 26.78 -11.96 -2.52
C SER A 137 25.60 -11.02 -2.49
N ILE A 138 25.17 -10.61 -1.30
CA ILE A 138 24.26 -9.50 -1.14
C ILE A 138 25.08 -8.39 -1.75
N ALA A 139 24.80 -8.05 -3.01
CA ALA A 139 25.30 -6.85 -3.60
C ALA A 139 24.81 -5.79 -2.63
N GLN A 140 25.73 -5.29 -1.79
CA GLN A 140 25.47 -4.25 -0.82
C GLN A 140 25.27 -3.01 -1.67
N LEU A 141 24.10 -2.93 -2.30
CA LEU A 141 23.67 -1.78 -3.04
C LEU A 141 23.39 -0.76 -1.95
N HIS A 142 24.32 0.18 -1.78
CA HIS A 142 24.06 1.41 -1.04
C HIS A 142 22.93 2.14 -1.78
N LEU A 143 21.70 1.77 -1.47
CA LEU A 143 20.51 2.47 -1.88
C LEU A 143 20.32 3.61 -0.89
N GLU A 144 20.63 4.81 -1.34
CA GLU A 144 20.18 6.02 -0.66
C GLU A 144 18.66 6.07 -0.74
N VAL A 145 18.01 5.66 0.34
CA VAL A 145 16.57 5.78 0.49
C VAL A 145 16.28 7.27 0.69
N GLN A 146 15.91 7.95 -0.40
CA GLN A 146 15.42 9.32 -0.33
C GLN A 146 14.16 9.32 0.52
N LEU A 147 14.23 9.99 1.67
CA LEU A 147 13.06 10.18 2.52
C LEU A 147 12.05 11.06 1.78
N PRO A 148 10.75 10.75 1.85
CA PRO A 148 9.74 11.67 1.35
C PRO A 148 9.94 13.03 2.02
N PRO A 149 9.73 14.14 1.28
CA PRO A 149 9.89 15.48 1.84
C PRO A 149 9.03 15.62 3.09
N THR A 150 9.58 16.27 4.12
CA THR A 150 8.86 16.50 5.37
C THR A 150 7.55 17.24 5.05
N PRO A 151 6.40 16.73 5.50
CA PRO A 151 5.13 17.40 5.24
C PRO A 151 5.15 18.80 5.84
N CYS A 152 4.50 19.74 5.16
CA CYS A 152 4.37 21.10 5.67
C CYS A 152 3.67 21.11 7.04
N PRO A 153 4.02 22.06 7.94
CA PRO A 153 3.33 22.22 9.21
C PRO A 153 1.82 22.36 9.03
N LEU A 154 1.03 21.77 9.93
CA LEU A 154 -0.43 21.83 9.89
C LEU A 154 -0.98 23.28 9.90
N ALA A 155 -0.22 24.22 10.47
CA ALA A 155 -0.54 25.65 10.45
C ALA A 155 -0.57 26.27 9.04
N GLN A 156 0.03 25.62 8.05
CA GLN A 156 -0.04 26.01 6.63
C GLN A 156 -1.18 25.30 5.90
N GLY A 157 -1.91 24.42 6.58
CA GLY A 157 -3.08 23.73 6.03
C GLY A 157 -4.26 24.68 5.89
N THR A 158 -5.02 24.51 4.81
CA THR A 158 -6.34 25.13 4.66
C THR A 158 -7.36 24.29 5.42
N ASP A 159 -8.30 24.95 6.12
CA ASP A 159 -9.43 24.24 6.72
C ASP A 159 -10.22 23.47 5.65
N LEU A 160 -10.76 22.30 6.02
CA LEU A 160 -11.45 21.42 5.08
C LEU A 160 -12.64 22.13 4.43
N HIS A 161 -13.43 22.88 5.21
CA HIS A 161 -14.59 23.60 4.71
C HIS A 161 -14.16 24.76 3.79
N GLU A 162 -13.07 25.45 4.11
CA GLU A 162 -12.53 26.50 3.25
C GLU A 162 -12.03 25.93 1.92
N TRP A 163 -11.33 24.79 1.95
CA TRP A 163 -10.86 24.10 0.76
C TRP A 163 -12.02 23.60 -0.12
N GLU A 164 -13.04 22.98 0.48
CA GLU A 164 -14.23 22.51 -0.25
C GLU A 164 -14.97 23.68 -0.91
N HIS A 165 -15.12 24.79 -0.21
CA HIS A 165 -15.73 26.01 -0.76
C HIS A 165 -14.89 26.56 -1.93
N GLN A 166 -13.56 26.65 -1.78
CA GLN A 166 -12.68 27.09 -2.86
C GLN A 166 -12.77 26.18 -4.09
N ARG A 167 -12.81 24.86 -3.89
CA ARG A 167 -12.98 23.88 -4.95
C ARG A 167 -14.30 24.04 -5.69
N GLN A 168 -15.42 24.15 -4.95
CA GLN A 168 -16.74 24.38 -5.55
C GLN A 168 -16.78 25.70 -6.33
N GLN A 169 -16.23 26.78 -5.77
CA GLN A 169 -16.15 28.07 -6.44
C GLN A 169 -15.31 28.01 -7.73
N ALA A 170 -14.16 27.32 -7.71
CA ALA A 170 -13.32 27.13 -8.89
C ALA A 170 -14.04 26.33 -9.98
N GLU A 171 -14.78 25.29 -9.62
CA GLU A 171 -15.56 24.48 -10.55
C GLU A 171 -16.69 25.30 -11.20
N LEU A 172 -17.49 26.02 -10.41
CA LEU A 172 -18.54 26.89 -10.93
C LEU A 172 -17.99 27.99 -11.84
N THR A 173 -16.88 28.65 -11.45
CA THR A 173 -16.25 29.70 -12.27
C THR A 173 -15.69 29.15 -13.58
N SER A 174 -15.10 27.96 -13.57
CA SER A 174 -14.63 27.30 -14.79
C SER A 174 -15.78 26.97 -15.75
N THR A 175 -16.90 26.47 -15.21
CA THR A 175 -18.09 26.11 -15.98
C THR A 175 -18.76 27.34 -16.56
N LEU A 176 -18.90 28.40 -15.76
CA LEU A 176 -19.39 29.71 -16.22
C LEU A 176 -18.55 30.24 -17.38
N ARG A 177 -17.23 30.25 -17.22
CA ARG A 177 -16.32 30.73 -18.28
C ARG A 177 -16.49 29.93 -19.57
N LYS A 178 -16.63 28.60 -19.48
CA LYS A 178 -16.86 27.73 -20.64
C LYS A 178 -18.18 28.05 -21.34
N MET A 179 -19.26 28.30 -20.59
CA MET A 179 -20.56 28.64 -21.17
C MET A 179 -20.56 30.06 -21.77
N GLU A 180 -19.92 31.03 -21.12
CA GLU A 180 -19.77 32.39 -21.65
C GLU A 180 -18.95 32.41 -22.94
N GLU A 181 -17.91 31.58 -23.05
CA GLU A 181 -17.14 31.42 -24.29
C GLU A 181 -17.98 30.78 -25.41
N ARG A 182 -18.77 29.75 -25.10
CA ARG A 182 -19.71 29.15 -26.06
C ARG A 182 -20.71 30.18 -26.56
N LEU A 183 -21.28 30.98 -25.66
CA LEU A 183 -22.20 32.06 -26.00
C LEU A 183 -21.52 33.09 -26.91
N ARG A 184 -20.27 33.47 -26.61
CA ARG A 184 -19.48 34.38 -27.45
C ARG A 184 -19.27 33.78 -28.85
N SER A 185 -18.84 32.54 -28.94
CA SER A 185 -18.63 31.85 -30.23
C SER A 185 -19.90 31.74 -31.08
N LEU A 186 -21.07 31.58 -30.47
CA LEU A 186 -22.36 31.54 -31.18
C LEU A 186 -22.80 32.91 -31.69
N ARG A 187 -22.43 33.99 -30.99
CA ARG A 187 -22.73 35.36 -31.40
C ARG A 187 -21.78 35.86 -32.48
N GLU A 188 -20.52 35.46 -32.42
CA GLU A 188 -19.48 35.84 -33.37
C GLU A 188 -19.48 34.95 -34.63
N GLY A 189 -19.94 33.70 -34.52
CA GLY A 189 -20.09 32.78 -35.66
C GLY A 189 -21.29 33.11 -36.55
N SER A 190 -21.24 32.66 -37.81
CA SER A 190 -22.40 32.78 -38.72
C SER A 190 -23.59 31.98 -38.20
N ARG A 191 -24.75 32.63 -38.08
CA ARG A 191 -26.03 31.99 -37.66
C ARG A 191 -26.64 31.12 -38.75
N VAL A 192 -26.16 31.28 -39.97
CA VAL A 192 -26.60 30.58 -41.17
C VAL A 192 -25.40 29.89 -41.78
N THR A 193 -25.51 28.58 -41.96
CA THR A 193 -24.61 27.84 -42.83
C THR A 193 -25.25 27.85 -44.22
N LEU A 194 -24.69 28.64 -45.13
CA LEU A 194 -24.98 28.51 -46.56
C LEU A 194 -24.45 27.13 -46.98
N GLY A 195 -25.31 26.12 -46.93
CA GLY A 195 -25.00 24.83 -47.55
C GLY A 195 -24.80 25.06 -49.04
N GLU A 196 -23.85 24.36 -49.65
CA GLU A 196 -23.77 24.25 -51.11
C GLU A 196 -25.14 23.80 -51.59
N VAL A 197 -25.86 24.72 -52.23
CA VAL A 197 -27.11 24.40 -52.90
C VAL A 197 -26.69 23.57 -54.09
N ASP A 198 -27.00 22.27 -54.06
CA ASP A 198 -26.78 21.37 -55.19
C ASP A 198 -27.71 21.86 -56.31
N VAL A 199 -27.17 22.66 -57.23
CA VAL A 199 -27.92 23.25 -58.34
C VAL A 199 -28.14 22.14 -59.36
N PRO A 200 -29.38 21.71 -59.62
CA PRO A 200 -29.65 20.73 -60.67
C PRO A 200 -29.20 21.31 -62.03
N GLU A 201 -28.60 20.48 -62.88
CA GLU A 201 -28.08 20.89 -64.20
C GLU A 201 -29.08 21.78 -64.98
N VAL A 202 -28.51 22.84 -65.58
CA VAL A 202 -29.09 24.10 -66.07
C VAL A 202 -30.22 24.01 -67.12
N ASN A 203 -30.81 22.84 -67.38
CA ASN A 203 -31.69 22.66 -68.53
C ASN A 203 -33.21 22.56 -68.27
N GLN A 204 -33.73 22.61 -67.04
CA GLN A 204 -35.20 22.62 -66.79
C GLN A 204 -35.64 23.32 -65.48
N LEU A 205 -35.16 24.53 -65.19
CA LEU A 205 -35.76 25.33 -64.11
C LEU A 205 -36.73 26.35 -64.72
N ASP A 206 -38.03 26.08 -64.59
CA ASP A 206 -39.06 27.09 -64.83
C ASP A 206 -39.03 28.16 -63.71
N GLU A 207 -39.73 29.28 -63.92
CA GLU A 207 -39.83 30.39 -62.95
C GLU A 207 -40.36 29.92 -61.58
N GLU A 208 -41.20 28.89 -61.56
CA GLU A 208 -41.82 28.29 -60.39
C GLU A 208 -40.81 27.41 -59.60
N GLY A 209 -39.90 26.72 -60.28
CA GLY A 209 -38.82 25.91 -59.71
C GLY A 209 -37.75 26.75 -59.02
N VAL A 210 -37.40 27.91 -59.60
CA VAL A 210 -36.54 28.90 -58.95
C VAL A 210 -37.23 29.47 -57.70
N LEU A 211 -38.53 29.81 -57.80
CA LEU A 211 -39.31 30.28 -56.66
C LEU A 211 -39.40 29.22 -55.54
N ALA A 212 -39.53 27.94 -55.88
CA ALA A 212 -39.56 26.85 -54.91
C ALA A 212 -38.21 26.67 -54.20
N LEU A 213 -37.08 26.78 -54.92
CA LEU A 213 -35.73 26.70 -54.36
C LEU A 213 -35.44 27.88 -53.43
N VAL A 214 -35.81 29.11 -53.82
CA VAL A 214 -35.70 30.29 -52.97
C VAL A 214 -36.57 30.13 -51.72
N ARG A 215 -37.82 29.68 -51.85
CA ARG A 215 -38.69 29.40 -50.70
C ARG A 215 -38.09 28.34 -49.77
N ALA A 216 -37.47 27.29 -50.31
CA ALA A 216 -36.82 26.25 -49.52
C ALA A 216 -35.57 26.79 -48.79
N ALA A 217 -34.74 27.58 -49.47
CA ALA A 217 -33.56 28.22 -48.90
C ALA A 217 -33.93 29.21 -47.78
N VAL A 218 -34.98 30.02 -47.98
CA VAL A 218 -35.53 30.95 -46.97
C VAL A 218 -36.05 30.21 -45.75
N LYS A 219 -36.83 29.13 -45.94
CA LYS A 219 -37.30 28.30 -44.81
C LYS A 219 -36.16 27.60 -44.07
N ALA A 220 -35.14 27.14 -44.79
CA ALA A 220 -33.96 26.54 -44.18
C ALA A 220 -33.15 27.57 -43.37
N THR A 221 -32.98 28.79 -43.88
CA THR A 221 -32.34 29.89 -43.15
C THR A 221 -33.13 30.32 -41.93
N GLU A 222 -34.46 30.44 -42.05
CA GLU A 222 -35.35 30.71 -40.92
C GLU A 222 -35.21 29.63 -39.83
N GLY A 223 -35.24 28.35 -40.21
CA GLY A 223 -35.08 27.22 -39.30
C GLY A 223 -33.71 27.21 -38.61
N GLN A 224 -32.62 27.48 -39.34
CA GLN A 224 -31.28 27.60 -38.77
C GLN A 224 -31.16 28.78 -37.79
N MET A 225 -31.75 29.93 -38.13
CA MET A 225 -31.75 31.11 -37.27
C MET A 225 -32.54 30.85 -35.98
N LEU A 226 -33.71 30.24 -36.08
CA LEU A 226 -34.53 29.88 -34.91
C LEU A 226 -33.80 28.86 -34.01
N ALA A 227 -33.13 27.87 -34.60
CA ALA A 227 -32.32 26.92 -33.85
C ALA A 227 -31.12 27.59 -33.15
N SER A 228 -30.47 28.56 -33.81
CA SER A 228 -29.39 29.36 -33.23
C SER A 228 -29.89 30.18 -32.03
N LEU A 229 -31.01 30.89 -32.19
CA LEU A 229 -31.62 31.68 -31.11
C LEU A 229 -32.05 30.82 -29.92
N ASN A 230 -32.64 29.64 -30.17
CA ASN A 230 -33.02 28.71 -29.10
C ASN A 230 -31.81 28.19 -28.31
N ARG A 231 -30.68 27.90 -28.99
CA ARG A 231 -29.42 27.53 -28.32
C ARG A 231 -28.87 28.68 -27.49
N GLU A 232 -28.93 29.91 -28.00
CA GLU A 232 -28.50 31.11 -27.29
C GLU A 232 -29.33 31.34 -26.02
N ALA A 233 -30.66 31.25 -26.12
CA ALA A 233 -31.58 31.37 -24.99
C ALA A 233 -31.32 30.29 -23.92
N SER A 234 -31.08 29.05 -24.35
CA SER A 234 -30.75 27.95 -23.45
C SER A 234 -29.45 28.21 -22.68
N LEU A 235 -28.39 28.63 -23.38
CA LEU A 235 -27.10 28.94 -22.75
C LEU A 235 -27.20 30.13 -21.79
N LEU A 236 -27.97 31.16 -22.13
CA LEU A 236 -28.21 32.29 -21.23
C LEU A 236 -28.90 31.85 -19.94
N ASN A 237 -29.90 30.96 -20.04
CA ASN A 237 -30.56 30.40 -18.87
C ASN A 237 -29.59 29.62 -17.99
N ASP A 238 -28.76 28.75 -18.59
CA ASP A 238 -27.75 27.98 -17.87
C ASP A 238 -26.72 28.90 -17.17
N ILE A 239 -26.26 29.96 -17.85
CA ILE A 239 -25.35 30.97 -17.27
C ILE A 239 -26.01 31.68 -16.09
N LEU A 240 -27.29 32.05 -16.20
CA LEU A 240 -28.02 32.70 -15.12
C LEU A 240 -28.17 31.76 -13.91
N GLN A 241 -28.51 30.49 -14.14
CA GLN A 241 -28.60 29.49 -13.07
C GLN A 241 -27.25 29.30 -12.35
N LEU A 242 -26.16 29.19 -13.11
CA LEU A 242 -24.81 29.08 -12.54
C LEU A 242 -24.41 30.34 -11.75
N LYS A 243 -24.80 31.54 -12.21
CA LYS A 243 -24.58 32.80 -11.48
C LYS A 243 -25.38 32.86 -10.17
N LEU A 244 -26.63 32.37 -10.18
CA LEU A 244 -27.46 32.24 -8.98
C LEU A 244 -26.84 31.27 -7.97
N GLN A 245 -26.38 30.10 -8.42
CA GLN A 245 -25.68 29.15 -7.56
C GLN A 245 -24.42 29.74 -6.93
N ARG A 246 -23.62 30.49 -7.71
CA ARG A 246 -22.45 31.21 -7.21
C ARG A 246 -22.81 32.28 -6.16
N ALA A 247 -23.90 33.01 -6.36
CA ALA A 247 -24.39 33.98 -5.39
C ALA A 247 -24.83 33.28 -4.09
N ALA A 248 -25.57 32.17 -4.19
CA ALA A 248 -25.99 31.39 -3.03
C ALA A 248 -24.81 30.83 -2.22
N LEU A 249 -23.75 30.35 -2.90
CA LEU A 249 -22.51 29.92 -2.25
C LEU A 249 -21.81 31.07 -1.51
N ALA A 250 -21.79 32.28 -2.09
CA ALA A 250 -21.24 33.46 -1.44
C ALA A 250 -22.04 33.88 -0.19
N THR A 251 -23.37 33.81 -0.24
CA THR A 251 -24.26 34.15 0.90
C THR A 251 -24.12 33.14 2.05
N ARG A 252 -23.89 31.87 1.74
CA ARG A 252 -23.62 30.82 2.74
C ARG A 252 -22.37 31.10 3.57
N ARG A 253 -21.37 31.78 2.99
CA ARG A 253 -20.14 32.20 3.68
C ARG A 253 -20.40 33.25 4.78
N LEU A 254 -21.37 34.13 4.57
CA LEU A 254 -21.73 35.19 5.55
C LEU A 254 -22.54 34.67 6.74
N HIS A 255 -23.23 33.53 6.58
CA HIS A 255 -24.11 32.94 7.60
C HIS A 255 -23.45 31.76 8.35
N ASN A 256 -22.19 31.45 8.08
CA ASN A 256 -21.51 30.35 8.77
C ASN A 256 -21.11 30.80 10.19
N PRO A 257 -21.65 30.21 11.28
CA PRO A 257 -21.38 30.63 12.65
C PRO A 257 -19.88 30.56 13.03
N ALA A 258 -19.09 29.74 12.34
CA ALA A 258 -17.63 29.66 12.50
C ALA A 258 -16.89 30.95 12.07
N TYR A 259 -17.43 31.71 11.11
CA TYR A 259 -16.86 33.00 10.68
C TYR A 259 -17.13 34.12 11.71
N ILE A 260 -18.27 34.05 12.39
CA ILE A 260 -18.64 35.01 13.44
C ILE A 260 -17.76 34.81 14.69
N GLN A 261 -17.46 33.56 15.07
CA GLN A 261 -16.58 33.26 16.20
C GLN A 261 -15.12 33.70 15.95
N THR A 262 -14.56 33.43 14.76
CA THR A 262 -13.18 33.83 14.44
C THR A 262 -13.00 35.35 14.35
N HIS A 263 -14.02 36.11 13.94
CA HIS A 263 -13.96 37.58 13.91
C HIS A 263 -14.24 38.26 15.27
N LEU A 264 -15.06 37.66 16.14
CA LEU A 264 -15.26 38.15 17.51
C LEU A 264 -14.04 37.87 18.40
N GLN A 265 -13.40 36.71 18.25
CA GLN A 265 -12.25 36.32 19.07
C GLN A 265 -11.01 37.17 18.79
N LYS A 266 -10.74 37.52 17.53
CA LYS A 266 -9.68 38.49 17.15
C LYS A 266 -9.95 39.91 17.69
N ARG A 267 -11.22 40.28 17.89
CA ARG A 267 -11.59 41.60 18.42
C ARG A 267 -11.45 41.68 19.94
N THR A 268 -11.66 40.57 20.64
CA THR A 268 -11.45 40.47 22.09
C THR A 268 -9.97 40.33 22.45
N GLU A 269 -9.17 39.60 21.67
CA GLU A 269 -7.71 39.48 21.91
C GLU A 269 -6.99 40.83 21.80
N GLY A 270 -7.38 41.69 20.85
CA GLY A 270 -6.83 43.05 20.73
C GLY A 270 -7.29 44.05 21.82
N PHE A 271 -8.26 43.69 22.67
CA PHE A 271 -8.71 44.51 23.80
C PHE A 271 -7.91 44.19 25.07
N TRP A 272 -7.67 42.90 25.35
CA TRP A 272 -6.87 42.47 26.51
C TRP A 272 -5.38 42.78 26.38
N GLU A 273 -4.84 42.81 25.16
CA GLU A 273 -3.43 43.11 24.91
C GLU A 273 -3.08 44.58 25.14
N LYS A 274 -4.05 45.50 24.98
CA LYS A 274 -3.87 46.93 25.26
C LYS A 274 -4.02 47.25 26.76
N ASP A 275 -4.94 46.60 27.47
CA ASP A 275 -5.13 46.84 28.91
C ASP A 275 -3.98 46.25 29.76
N MET A 276 -3.39 45.11 29.37
CA MET A 276 -2.22 44.57 30.09
C MET A 276 -0.94 45.39 29.86
N ALA A 277 -0.77 46.02 28.68
CA ALA A 277 0.37 46.90 28.43
C ALA A 277 0.34 48.17 29.30
N SER A 278 -0.85 48.69 29.62
CA SER A 278 -1.00 49.86 30.52
C SER A 278 -0.75 49.53 31.99
N VAL A 279 -1.07 48.31 32.46
CA VAL A 279 -0.82 47.90 33.86
C VAL A 279 0.66 47.59 34.12
N ILE A 280 1.41 47.13 33.11
CA ILE A 280 2.85 46.83 33.26
C ILE A 280 3.69 48.13 33.27
N PHE A 281 3.29 49.17 32.52
CA PHE A 281 4.04 50.43 32.47
C PHE A 281 3.96 51.25 33.78
N LEU A 282 2.86 51.13 34.53
CA LEU A 282 2.72 51.81 35.83
C LEU A 282 3.48 51.12 36.98
N LYS A 283 3.93 49.87 36.79
CA LYS A 283 4.69 49.11 37.80
C LYS A 283 6.21 49.29 37.70
N SER A 284 6.74 49.77 36.58
CA SER A 284 8.20 49.99 36.41
C SER A 284 8.68 51.35 36.93
N HIS A 285 7.78 52.29 37.24
CA HIS A 285 8.16 53.62 37.71
C HIS A 285 8.19 53.79 39.25
N PHE A 286 7.89 52.74 40.02
CA PHE A 286 7.84 52.77 41.49
C PHE A 286 8.93 51.93 42.19
N GLN A 287 9.97 51.50 41.48
CA GLN A 287 11.11 50.77 42.05
C GLN A 287 12.49 51.42 41.81
N LEU A 288 12.50 52.72 41.49
CA LEU A 288 13.72 53.55 41.51
C LEU A 288 13.44 54.81 42.34
N SER A 289 13.41 54.66 43.67
CA SER A 289 13.64 55.71 44.66
C SER A 289 14.10 55.06 45.96
#